data_AF-A0A7C1WA00-F1
#
_entry.id   AF-A0A7C1WA00-F1
#
_cell.length_a   1.000
_cell.length_b   1.000
_cell.length_c   1.000
_cell.angle_alpha   90.00
_cell.angle_beta   90.00
_cell.angle_gamma   90.00
#
_symmetry.space_group_name_H-M   'P 1'
#
loop_
_entity.id
_entity.type
_entity.pdbx_description
1 polymer ?
#
loop_
_entity_poly.entity_id
_entity_poly.type
_entity_poly.pdbx_seq_one_letter_code
_entity_poly.pdbx_strand_id
1 'polypeptide(L)'
;MYYIKEFDPWHSSLCTCPPKYSLSPYTGCDHSCIYCYITSYIPNAFQVRTKKDFFKKLQKDVKNIDKNKMVSLSNSSDPYPTVEKKLGVTRKTLDLFARNQIKYQVITKSDLVVRDLDILKKSKCSVAITVTTLKDEVA
;
A
#
# COMPACT_ATOMS: atom_id res chain seq x y z
N MET A 1 13.67 4.45 -13.32
CA MET A 1 12.46 3.67 -12.99
C MET A 1 11.86 4.21 -11.70
N TYR A 2 10.62 4.70 -11.78
CA TYR A 2 9.84 5.23 -10.66
C TYR A 2 9.00 4.11 -10.02
N TYR A 3 8.82 4.15 -8.70
CA TYR A 3 7.93 3.28 -7.94
C TYR A 3 6.56 3.88 -7.65
N ILE A 4 6.47 5.20 -7.51
CA ILE A 4 5.19 5.90 -7.60
C ILE A 4 4.83 6.03 -9.08
N LYS A 5 3.65 5.52 -9.45
CA LYS A 5 3.11 5.61 -10.81
C LYS A 5 1.68 6.13 -10.77
N GLU A 6 1.22 6.76 -11.84
CA GLU A 6 -0.21 7.02 -11.98
C GLU A 6 -0.97 5.70 -11.93
N PHE A 7 -2.06 5.70 -11.16
CA PHE A 7 -2.98 4.59 -11.15
C PHE A 7 -3.90 4.75 -12.35
N ASP A 8 -3.51 4.12 -13.44
CA ASP A 8 -4.37 3.94 -14.60
C ASP A 8 -4.30 2.48 -15.04
N PRO A 9 -5.00 1.58 -14.33
CA PRO A 9 -4.84 0.16 -14.58
C PRO A 9 -5.40 -0.28 -15.95
N TRP A 10 -6.31 0.49 -16.55
CA TRP A 10 -7.08 0.00 -17.70
C TRP A 10 -7.34 1.02 -18.80
N HIS A 11 -7.01 2.31 -18.62
CA HIS A 11 -7.45 3.42 -19.48
C HIS A 11 -8.95 3.31 -19.86
N SER A 12 -9.74 2.70 -18.98
CA SER A 12 -11.10 2.31 -19.27
C SER A 12 -12.02 3.47 -18.95
N SER A 13 -12.91 3.80 -19.88
CA SER A 13 -13.98 4.78 -19.67
C SER A 13 -14.92 4.42 -18.52
N LEU A 14 -14.86 3.18 -18.02
CA LEU A 14 -15.64 2.71 -16.88
C LEU A 14 -14.99 3.02 -15.51
N CYS A 15 -13.70 3.41 -15.43
CA CYS A 15 -13.15 3.85 -14.14
C CYS A 15 -13.59 5.27 -13.84
N THR A 16 -14.54 5.42 -12.92
CA THR A 16 -14.98 6.71 -12.38
C THR A 16 -14.10 7.21 -11.23
N CYS A 17 -13.00 6.50 -10.98
CA CYS A 17 -12.07 6.78 -9.91
C CYS A 17 -11.36 8.14 -10.12
N PRO A 18 -11.26 9.01 -9.10
CA PRO A 18 -10.45 10.21 -9.21
C PRO A 18 -8.98 9.87 -9.51
N PRO A 19 -8.25 10.73 -10.26
CA PRO A 19 -6.84 10.53 -10.53
C PRO A 19 -6.04 10.36 -9.24
N LYS A 20 -5.23 9.31 -9.18
CA LYS A 20 -4.41 8.98 -8.01
C LYS A 20 -3.13 8.30 -8.45
N TYR A 21 -2.17 8.25 -7.53
CA TYR A 21 -0.96 7.46 -7.68
C TYR A 21 -1.11 6.09 -7.03
N SER A 22 -0.24 5.16 -7.41
CA SER A 22 -0.11 3.83 -6.82
C SER A 22 1.33 3.61 -6.37
N LEU A 23 1.51 3.03 -5.18
CA LEU A 23 2.80 2.61 -4.66
C LEU A 23 2.64 1.35 -3.83
N SER A 24 3.43 0.31 -4.13
CA SER A 24 3.49 -0.89 -3.29
C SER A 24 4.90 -1.04 -2.71
N PRO A 25 5.09 -1.02 -1.38
CA PRO A 25 6.37 -1.33 -0.74
C PRO A 25 6.80 -2.79 -0.96
N TYR A 26 5.81 -3.68 -1.00
CA TYR A 26 5.96 -5.11 -1.14
C TYR A 26 5.32 -5.64 -2.43
N THR A 27 5.85 -6.75 -2.93
CA THR A 27 5.22 -7.59 -3.96
C THR A 27 4.77 -8.90 -3.31
N GLY A 28 3.54 -9.34 -3.60
CA GLY A 28 2.91 -10.47 -2.94
C GLY A 28 2.31 -10.13 -1.57
N CYS A 29 1.57 -11.07 -0.99
CA CYS A 29 0.84 -10.90 0.27
C CYS A 29 0.71 -12.24 1.01
N ASP A 30 1.14 -12.30 2.27
CA ASP A 30 1.12 -13.52 3.07
C ASP A 30 -0.20 -13.77 3.82
N HIS A 31 -1.18 -12.86 3.72
CA HIS A 31 -2.56 -13.13 4.17
C HIS A 31 -3.19 -14.32 3.45
N SER A 32 -2.76 -14.61 2.22
CA SER A 32 -3.15 -15.81 1.47
C SER A 32 -4.66 -16.04 1.37
N CYS A 33 -5.45 -14.97 1.23
CA CYS A 33 -6.90 -15.06 1.17
C CYS A 33 -7.35 -15.99 0.03
N ILE A 34 -8.31 -16.87 0.31
CA ILE A 34 -8.81 -17.88 -0.67
C ILE A 34 -9.35 -17.24 -1.96
N TYR A 35 -9.86 -16.00 -1.88
CA TYR A 35 -10.44 -15.24 -2.97
C TYR A 35 -9.44 -14.23 -3.60
N CYS A 36 -8.14 -14.35 -3.32
CA CYS A 36 -7.18 -13.31 -3.67
C CYS A 36 -6.93 -13.21 -5.18
N TYR A 37 -7.33 -12.09 -5.77
CA TYR A 37 -7.22 -11.81 -7.19
C TYR A 37 -5.77 -11.67 -7.71
N ILE A 38 -4.80 -11.42 -6.84
CA ILE A 38 -3.40 -11.23 -7.26
C ILE A 38 -2.77 -12.52 -7.81
N THR A 39 -3.34 -13.67 -7.45
CA THR A 39 -2.88 -15.00 -7.90
C THR A 39 -2.94 -15.15 -9.41
N SER A 40 -3.82 -14.42 -10.09
CA SER A 40 -3.96 -14.47 -11.54
C SER A 40 -2.79 -13.82 -12.31
N TYR A 41 -1.97 -12.99 -11.66
CA TYR A 41 -0.92 -12.24 -12.36
C TYR A 41 0.37 -11.99 -11.57
N ILE A 42 0.46 -12.35 -10.28
CA ILE A 42 1.69 -12.28 -9.50
C ILE A 42 2.25 -13.69 -9.28
N PRO A 43 3.37 -14.05 -9.92
CA PRO A 43 4.07 -15.30 -9.62
C PRO A 43 4.48 -15.38 -8.14
N ASN A 44 4.30 -16.56 -7.55
CA ASN A 44 4.53 -16.79 -6.13
C ASN A 44 3.81 -15.72 -5.28
N ALA A 45 2.52 -15.52 -5.56
CA ALA A 45 1.65 -14.47 -5.02
C ALA A 45 1.74 -14.32 -3.50
N PHE A 46 1.86 -15.44 -2.78
CA PHE A 46 1.86 -15.44 -1.31
C PHE A 46 3.25 -15.34 -0.68
N GLN A 47 4.30 -15.34 -1.49
CA GLN A 47 5.65 -15.06 -1.02
C GLN A 47 5.91 -13.56 -1.10
N VAL A 48 6.01 -12.93 0.06
CA VAL A 48 6.25 -11.48 0.18
C VAL A 48 7.70 -11.15 -0.17
N ARG A 49 7.88 -10.14 -1.01
CA ARG A 49 9.20 -9.67 -1.47
C ARG A 49 9.29 -8.16 -1.35
N THR A 50 10.40 -7.67 -0.82
CA THR A 50 10.71 -6.23 -0.83
C THR A 50 11.22 -5.80 -2.19
N LYS A 51 10.86 -4.58 -2.62
CA LYS A 51 11.39 -4.01 -3.86
C LYS A 51 12.85 -3.57 -3.71
N LYS A 52 13.69 -3.89 -4.70
CA LYS A 52 15.11 -3.52 -4.71
C LYS A 52 15.29 -1.99 -4.76
N ASP A 53 16.15 -1.45 -3.89
CA ASP A 53 16.44 -0.02 -3.78
C ASP A 53 15.19 0.84 -3.52
N PHE A 54 14.20 0.29 -2.80
CA PHE A 54 12.89 0.93 -2.58
C PHE A 54 12.99 2.38 -2.11
N PHE A 55 13.70 2.63 -1.00
CA PHE A 55 13.78 3.98 -0.43
C PHE A 55 14.55 4.96 -1.31
N LYS A 56 15.63 4.51 -1.96
CA LYS A 56 16.42 5.35 -2.88
C LYS A 56 15.54 5.87 -4.02
N LYS A 57 14.71 5.00 -4.60
CA LYS A 57 13.77 5.37 -5.66
C LYS A 57 12.62 6.21 -5.11
N LEU A 58 12.02 5.81 -4.01
CA LEU A 58 10.92 6.55 -3.38
C LEU A 58 11.31 8.00 -3.05
N GLN A 59 12.50 8.23 -2.51
CA GLN A 59 13.02 9.59 -2.23
C GLN A 59 13.17 10.45 -3.49
N LYS A 60 13.42 9.85 -4.65
CA LYS A 60 13.42 10.56 -5.94
C LYS A 60 11.99 10.85 -6.39
N ASP A 61 11.11 9.87 -6.27
CA ASP A 61 9.73 9.96 -6.75
C ASP A 61 8.96 11.07 -6.02
N VAL A 62 9.03 11.12 -4.68
CA VAL A 62 8.28 12.08 -3.85
C VAL A 62 8.56 13.55 -4.18
N LYS A 63 9.68 13.86 -4.84
CA LYS A 63 10.03 15.22 -5.28
C LYS A 63 9.22 15.67 -6.51
N ASN A 64 8.69 14.73 -7.28
CA ASN A 64 8.10 14.98 -8.60
C ASN A 64 6.60 14.68 -8.67
N ILE A 65 5.96 14.31 -7.55
CA ILE A 65 4.53 13.98 -7.55
C ILE A 65 3.67 15.23 -7.36
N ASP A 66 2.50 15.23 -7.98
CA ASP A 66 1.45 16.20 -7.68
C ASP A 66 0.82 15.88 -6.32
N LYS A 67 1.06 16.73 -5.32
CA LYS A 67 0.55 16.56 -3.95
C LYS A 67 -0.97 16.72 -3.83
N ASN A 68 -1.65 17.19 -4.88
CA ASN A 68 -3.11 17.22 -4.90
C ASN A 68 -3.70 15.83 -5.08
N LYS A 69 -3.02 14.95 -5.82
CA LYS A 69 -3.36 13.53 -6.00
C LYS A 69 -2.95 12.72 -4.77
N MET A 70 -3.79 11.77 -4.37
CA MET A 70 -3.44 10.83 -3.29
C MET A 70 -2.61 9.66 -3.81
N VAL A 71 -1.82 9.03 -2.94
CA VAL A 71 -1.14 7.76 -3.22
C VAL A 71 -1.92 6.60 -2.60
N SER A 72 -2.44 5.70 -3.44
CA SER A 72 -3.03 4.42 -3.00
C SER A 72 -1.93 3.42 -2.73
N LEU A 73 -1.83 2.94 -1.49
CA LEU A 73 -0.81 1.97 -1.09
C LEU A 73 -1.25 0.53 -1.39
N SER A 74 -0.33 -0.23 -1.98
CA SER A 74 -0.41 -1.68 -2.09
C SER A 74 -1.69 -2.22 -2.74
N ASN A 75 -2.07 -1.72 -3.93
CA ASN A 75 -3.27 -2.23 -4.60
C ASN A 75 -3.21 -3.75 -4.87
N SER A 76 -2.01 -4.30 -5.19
CA SER A 76 -1.78 -5.73 -5.48
C SER A 76 -0.88 -6.44 -4.45
N SER A 77 -0.90 -5.97 -3.20
CA SER A 77 -0.22 -6.58 -2.05
C SER A 77 -0.90 -6.10 -0.76
N ASP A 78 -0.38 -6.42 0.42
CA ASP A 78 -0.79 -5.72 1.66
C ASP A 78 0.35 -4.78 2.08
N PRO A 79 0.07 -3.58 2.62
CA PRO A 79 1.11 -2.72 3.18
C PRO A 79 1.69 -3.26 4.50
N TYR A 80 1.00 -4.17 5.19
CA TYR A 80 1.42 -4.72 6.48
C TYR A 80 1.51 -6.27 6.49
N PRO A 81 2.30 -6.87 5.58
CA PRO A 81 2.58 -8.31 5.65
C PRO A 81 3.35 -8.65 6.92
N THR A 82 3.46 -9.92 7.29
CA THR A 82 4.14 -10.35 8.52
C THR A 82 5.57 -9.81 8.64
N VAL A 83 6.29 -9.74 7.51
CA VAL A 83 7.66 -9.19 7.46
C VAL A 83 7.76 -7.71 7.80
N GLU A 84 6.67 -6.93 7.67
CA GLU A 84 6.64 -5.50 8.03
C GLU A 84 6.85 -5.28 9.54
N LYS A 85 6.52 -6.27 10.38
CA LYS A 85 6.81 -6.22 11.83
C LYS A 85 8.30 -6.01 12.09
N LYS A 86 9.17 -6.61 11.26
CA LYS A 86 10.63 -6.55 11.39
C LYS A 86 11.25 -5.47 10.48
N LEU A 87 10.78 -5.34 9.25
CA LEU A 87 11.44 -4.50 8.24
C LEU A 87 11.06 -3.02 8.33
N GLY A 88 9.83 -2.72 8.75
CA GLY A 88 9.33 -1.35 8.90
C GLY A 88 9.33 -0.55 7.59
N VAL A 89 9.17 -1.21 6.43
CA VAL A 89 9.26 -0.53 5.12
C VAL A 89 8.06 0.38 4.94
N THR A 90 6.87 -0.11 5.27
CA THR A 90 5.64 0.70 5.23
C THR A 90 5.72 1.82 6.24
N ARG A 91 6.08 1.57 7.49
CA ARG A 91 6.23 2.65 8.50
C ARG A 91 7.13 3.78 8.03
N LYS A 92 8.32 3.45 7.50
CA LYS A 92 9.27 4.43 6.95
C LYS A 92 8.70 5.16 5.72
N THR A 93 7.89 4.49 4.92
CA THR A 93 7.16 5.11 3.79
C THR A 93 6.15 6.14 4.29
N LEU A 94 5.34 5.76 5.29
CA LEU A 94 4.35 6.66 5.89
C LEU A 94 5.00 7.87 6.55
N ASP A 95 6.12 7.67 7.25
CA ASP A 95 6.87 8.77 7.85
C ASP A 95 7.46 9.73 6.79
N LEU A 96 7.96 9.20 5.67
CA LEU A 96 8.40 10.02 4.54
C LEU A 96 7.23 10.82 3.94
N PHE A 97 6.07 10.19 3.78
CA PHE A 97 4.86 10.86 3.27
C PHE A 97 4.36 11.95 4.21
N ALA A 98 4.34 11.68 5.52
CA ALA A 98 4.00 12.67 6.54
C ALA A 98 4.92 13.89 6.47
N ARG A 99 6.26 13.68 6.44
CA ARG A 99 7.23 14.78 6.32
C ARG A 99 7.09 15.60 5.05
N ASN A 100 6.60 15.01 3.96
CA ASN A 100 6.43 15.68 2.67
C ASN A 100 5.00 16.19 2.41
N GLN A 101 4.09 16.04 3.40
CA GLN A 101 2.67 16.40 3.28
C GLN A 101 1.97 15.73 2.10
N ILE A 102 2.31 14.46 1.84
CA ILE A 102 1.73 13.64 0.77
C ILE A 102 0.45 13.01 1.28
N LYS A 103 -0.64 13.12 0.51
CA LYS A 103 -1.90 12.46 0.81
C LYS A 103 -1.82 10.99 0.44
N TYR A 104 -2.27 10.08 1.30
CA TYR A 104 -2.24 8.64 1.00
C TYR A 104 -3.42 7.87 1.57
N GLN A 105 -3.71 6.73 0.95
CA GLN A 105 -4.69 5.76 1.40
C GLN A 105 -3.99 4.44 1.73
N VAL A 106 -4.24 3.93 2.92
CA VAL A 106 -3.88 2.58 3.36
C VAL A 106 -5.12 1.69 3.24
N ILE A 107 -4.97 0.53 2.61
CA ILE A 107 -5.97 -0.54 2.61
C ILE A 107 -5.25 -1.78 3.15
N THR A 108 -5.76 -2.41 4.20
CA THR A 108 -5.09 -3.56 4.82
C THR A 108 -6.07 -4.50 5.52
N LYS A 109 -5.70 -5.77 5.66
CA LYS A 109 -6.35 -6.74 6.55
C LYS A 109 -5.62 -6.89 7.90
N SER A 110 -4.45 -6.26 8.05
CA SER A 110 -3.56 -6.41 9.19
C SER A 110 -3.89 -5.41 10.31
N ASP A 111 -3.90 -5.90 11.55
CA ASP A 111 -3.99 -5.09 12.76
C ASP A 111 -2.71 -4.27 13.02
N LEU A 112 -1.60 -4.65 12.40
CA LEU A 112 -0.30 -3.99 12.56
C LEU A 112 -0.31 -2.49 12.21
N VAL A 113 -1.30 -2.04 11.42
CA VAL A 113 -1.53 -0.61 11.15
C VAL A 113 -1.67 0.22 12.42
N VAL A 114 -2.15 -0.36 13.53
CA VAL A 114 -2.30 0.32 14.83
C VAL A 114 -0.94 0.75 15.39
N ARG A 115 0.15 0.03 15.10
CA ARG A 115 1.53 0.42 15.48
C ARG A 115 1.89 1.82 14.99
N ASP A 116 1.34 2.22 13.84
CA ASP A 116 1.73 3.43 13.13
C ASP A 116 0.79 4.62 13.39
N LEU A 117 -0.07 4.53 14.43
CA LEU A 117 -0.98 5.61 14.83
C LEU A 117 -0.29 6.95 15.08
N ASP A 118 0.95 6.94 15.59
CA ASP A 118 1.75 8.15 15.83
C ASP A 118 2.07 8.90 14.52
N ILE A 119 2.15 8.20 13.39
CA ILE A 119 2.36 8.77 12.06
C ILE A 119 1.03 9.11 11.40
N LEU A 120 0.03 8.24 11.54
CA LEU A 120 -1.28 8.39 10.91
C LEU A 120 -2.00 9.64 11.42
N LYS A 121 -1.97 9.90 12.74
CA LYS A 121 -2.65 11.06 13.35
C LYS A 121 -2.17 12.42 12.84
N LYS A 122 -0.92 12.51 12.39
CA LYS A 122 -0.31 13.75 11.85
C LYS A 122 -0.35 13.83 10.32
N SER A 123 -0.92 12.83 9.65
CA SER A 123 -0.90 12.70 8.20
C SER A 123 -2.25 13.06 7.57
N LYS A 124 -2.25 13.53 6.33
CA LYS A 124 -3.46 13.62 5.50
C LYS A 124 -3.72 12.25 4.86
N CYS A 125 -4.31 11.33 5.62
CA CYS A 125 -4.51 9.96 5.15
C CYS A 125 -5.90 9.40 5.44
N SER A 126 -6.24 8.34 4.71
CA SER A 126 -7.34 7.44 5.05
C SER A 126 -6.81 6.02 5.29
N VAL A 127 -7.43 5.32 6.23
CA VAL A 127 -7.15 3.90 6.51
C VAL A 127 -8.45 3.14 6.32
N ALA A 128 -8.43 2.16 5.41
CA ALA A 128 -9.52 1.23 5.19
C ALA A 128 -9.08 -0.16 5.66
N ILE A 129 -9.94 -0.81 6.45
CA ILE A 129 -9.68 -2.15 7.00
C ILE A 129 -10.60 -3.16 6.30
N THR A 130 -10.01 -4.26 5.84
CA THR A 130 -10.78 -5.38 5.29
C THR A 130 -11.34 -6.23 6.43
N VAL A 131 -12.65 -6.18 6.62
CA VAL A 131 -13.40 -7.06 7.51
C VAL A 131 -14.18 -8.06 6.65
N THR A 132 -13.86 -9.34 6.78
CA THR A 132 -14.53 -10.42 6.02
C THR A 132 -15.77 -10.93 6.73
N THR A 133 -15.67 -11.12 8.04
CA THR A 133 -16.71 -11.63 8.92
C THR A 133 -16.41 -11.18 10.34
N LEU A 134 -17.42 -11.21 11.21
CA LEU A 134 -17.28 -11.00 12.66
C LEU A 134 -17.23 -12.31 13.44
N LYS A 135 -17.35 -13.46 12.75
CA LYS A 135 -17.36 -14.79 13.34
C LYS A 135 -15.99 -15.44 13.18
N ASP A 136 -15.28 -15.64 14.28
CA ASP A 136 -13.92 -16.20 14.28
C ASP A 136 -13.84 -17.62 13.67
N GLU A 137 -14.91 -18.41 13.83
CA GLU A 137 -15.02 -19.78 13.32
C GLU A 137 -14.97 -19.90 11.78
N VAL A 138 -15.25 -18.82 11.06
CA VAL A 138 -15.26 -18.75 9.58
C VAL A 138 -14.34 -17.64 9.05
N ALA A 139 -13.52 -17.04 9.93
CA ALA A 139 -12.68 -15.88 9.60
C ALA A 139 -11.47 -16.20 8.73
#